data_AF-A0A9R1BI67-F1
#
_entry.id   AF-A0A9R1BI67-F1
#
_cell.length_a   1.000
_cell.length_b   1.000
_cell.length_c   1.000
_cell.angle_alpha   90.00
_cell.angle_beta   90.00
_cell.angle_gamma   90.00
#
_symmetry.space_group_name_H-M   'P 1'
#
loop_
_entity.id
_entity.type
_entity.pdbx_description
1 polymer ?
#
loop_
_entity_poly.entity_id
_entity_poly.type
_entity_poly.pdbx_seq_one_letter_code
_entity_poly.pdbx_strand_id
1 'polypeptide(L)'
;MVVVQPYFPVPAEEAGAATQYVMRRVAPRRVWPPIAFGASMACWYEHVSRTICLTICRHHRVWNRLFRIFTRNRMRTFLIEAFMCHTHNAAWHTLHNIMCLSASKMGAYLDVVAGQLSCKVALFHGRDDELLPVECTLAVGARVPRARVTVYDNKDHITIVVGQEKLFAAELEAIWRSAAQD
;
A
#
# COMPACT_ATOMS: atom_id res chain seq x y z
N MET A 1 6.17 1.22 -12.86
CA MET A 1 4.97 1.37 -12.00
C MET A 1 5.40 1.18 -10.56
N VAL A 2 5.11 2.13 -9.68
CA VAL A 2 5.46 2.05 -8.25
C VAL A 2 4.17 2.05 -7.46
N VAL A 3 4.02 1.10 -6.54
CA VAL A 3 2.97 1.19 -5.50
C VAL A 3 3.43 2.28 -4.54
N VAL A 4 2.75 3.43 -4.60
CA VAL A 4 3.11 4.60 -3.81
C VAL A 4 2.49 4.47 -2.42
N GLN A 5 3.21 4.96 -1.42
CA GLN A 5 2.69 5.00 -0.06
C GLN A 5 1.54 5.99 0.04
N PRO A 6 0.57 5.76 0.95
CA PRO A 6 -0.54 6.68 1.11
C PRO A 6 -0.06 8.06 1.57
N TYR A 7 -0.54 9.10 0.87
CA TYR A 7 -0.28 10.47 1.24
C TYR A 7 -1.41 10.98 2.13
N PHE A 8 -1.07 11.37 3.36
CA PHE A 8 -1.98 12.07 4.25
C PHE A 8 -1.47 13.51 4.41
N PRO A 9 -2.26 14.53 4.05
CA PRO A 9 -1.86 15.91 4.29
C PRO A 9 -1.80 16.15 5.80
N VAL A 10 -0.60 16.45 6.30
CA VAL A 10 -0.36 16.73 7.72
C VAL A 10 -0.69 18.20 7.98
N PRO A 11 -1.53 18.53 8.96
CA PRO A 11 -1.78 19.91 9.37
C PRO A 11 -0.48 20.60 9.82
N ALA A 12 -0.34 21.90 9.55
CA ALA A 12 0.86 22.66 9.92
C ALA A 12 1.15 22.63 11.43
N GLU A 13 0.10 22.56 12.25
CA GLU A 13 0.17 22.46 13.72
C GLU A 13 0.78 21.12 14.20
N GLU A 14 0.66 20.05 13.41
CA GLU A 14 1.16 18.71 13.73
C GLU A 14 2.44 18.36 12.95
N ALA A 15 3.08 19.32 12.26
CA ALA A 15 4.25 19.08 11.42
C ALA A 15 5.42 18.45 12.20
N GLY A 16 5.63 18.84 13.46
CA GLY A 16 6.65 18.26 14.34
C GLY A 16 6.38 16.79 14.76
N ALA A 17 5.14 16.33 14.61
CA ALA A 17 4.69 14.97 14.92
C ALA A 17 4.10 14.25 13.69
N ALA A 18 4.49 14.66 12.48
CA ALA A 18 3.96 14.16 11.22
C ALA A 18 3.93 12.63 11.12
N THR A 19 5.00 11.96 11.54
CA THR A 19 5.07 10.48 11.56
C THR A 19 4.00 9.89 12.47
N GLN A 20 3.79 10.46 13.67
CA GLN A 20 2.77 9.97 14.59
C GLN A 20 1.34 10.23 14.09
N TYR A 21 1.11 11.39 13.45
CA TYR A 21 -0.18 11.71 12.81
C TYR A 21 -0.53 10.68 11.73
N VAL A 22 0.42 10.39 10.82
CA VAL A 22 0.18 9.40 9.77
C VAL A 22 0.04 7.99 10.34
N MET A 23 0.83 7.60 11.34
CA MET A 23 0.68 6.30 12.00
C MET A 23 -0.70 6.12 12.63
N ARG A 24 -1.29 7.17 13.22
CA ARG A 24 -2.66 7.10 13.78
C ARG A 24 -3.73 6.90 12.70
N ARG A 25 -3.49 7.39 11.48
CA ARG A 25 -4.39 7.22 10.33
C ARG A 25 -4.24 5.85 9.66
N VAL A 26 -3.00 5.40 9.45
CA VAL A 26 -2.67 4.14 8.75
C VAL A 26 -2.87 2.92 9.66
N ALA A 27 -2.51 3.03 10.93
CA ALA A 27 -2.52 1.93 11.88
C ALA A 27 -3.13 2.39 13.22
N PRO A 28 -4.44 2.68 13.24
CA PRO A 28 -5.11 3.05 14.48
C PRO A 28 -5.00 1.90 15.49
N ARG A 29 -4.81 2.22 16.78
CA ARG A 29 -4.80 1.23 17.86
C ARG A 29 -6.20 0.71 18.12
N ARG A 30 -6.68 -0.20 17.27
CA ARG A 30 -8.00 -0.83 17.34
C ARG A 30 -7.85 -2.34 17.29
N VAL A 31 -8.70 -3.04 18.04
CA VAL A 31 -8.78 -4.51 18.04
C VAL A 31 -9.65 -5.03 16.90
N TRP A 32 -10.49 -4.16 16.33
CA TRP A 32 -11.38 -4.45 15.20
C TRP A 32 -11.35 -3.29 14.19
N PRO A 33 -11.40 -3.55 12.87
CA PRO A 33 -11.40 -4.85 12.19
C PRO A 33 -10.03 -5.58 12.24
N PRO A 34 -9.97 -6.91 11.95
CA PRO A 34 -8.74 -7.70 12.06
C PRO A 34 -7.55 -7.13 11.26
N ILE A 35 -7.81 -6.52 10.12
CA ILE A 35 -6.78 -5.88 9.30
C ILE A 35 -6.19 -4.65 10.01
N ALA A 36 -7.03 -3.82 10.64
CA ALA A 36 -6.58 -2.68 11.43
C ALA A 36 -5.81 -3.12 12.68
N PHE A 37 -6.23 -4.21 13.31
CA PHE A 37 -5.49 -4.81 14.41
C PHE A 37 -4.09 -5.29 13.97
N GLY A 38 -4.01 -6.01 12.84
CA GLY A 38 -2.75 -6.44 12.25
C GLY A 38 -1.83 -5.27 11.91
N ALA A 39 -2.36 -4.19 11.32
CA ALA A 39 -1.62 -2.95 11.09
C ALA A 39 -1.14 -2.33 12.40
N SER A 40 -1.98 -2.28 13.44
CA SER A 40 -1.58 -1.75 14.75
C SER A 40 -0.46 -2.57 15.39
N MET A 41 -0.51 -3.90 15.29
CA MET A 41 0.52 -4.81 15.79
C MET A 41 1.83 -4.59 15.05
N ALA A 42 1.78 -4.44 13.73
CA ALA A 42 2.96 -4.22 12.90
C ALA A 42 3.59 -2.82 13.08
N CYS A 43 2.78 -1.80 13.38
CA CYS A 43 3.25 -0.41 13.50
C CYS A 43 3.60 0.01 14.93
N TRP A 44 2.93 -0.52 15.96
CA TRP A 44 3.14 -0.09 17.35
C TRP A 44 3.90 -1.10 18.22
N TYR A 45 3.87 -2.39 17.86
CA TYR A 45 4.43 -3.48 18.66
C TYR A 45 5.55 -4.20 17.90
N GLU A 46 6.60 -3.45 17.57
CA GLU A 46 7.76 -3.89 16.78
C GLU A 46 8.26 -5.29 17.17
N HIS A 47 8.64 -5.48 18.43
CA HIS A 47 9.26 -6.73 18.87
C HIS A 47 8.30 -7.93 18.82
N VAL A 48 7.01 -7.69 19.04
CA VAL A 48 5.98 -8.73 19.00
C VAL A 48 5.71 -9.12 17.54
N SER A 49 5.51 -8.13 16.67
CA SER A 49 5.32 -8.34 15.23
C SER A 49 6.50 -9.08 14.60
N ARG A 50 7.74 -8.69 14.93
CA ARG A 50 8.96 -9.33 14.41
C ARG A 50 9.04 -10.81 14.81
N THR A 51 8.71 -11.13 16.07
CA THR A 51 8.68 -12.52 16.56
C THR A 51 7.61 -13.36 15.84
N ILE A 52 6.42 -12.79 15.65
CA ILE A 52 5.34 -13.45 14.92
C ILE A 52 5.72 -13.69 13.45
N CYS A 53 6.24 -12.67 12.77
CA CYS A 53 6.64 -12.77 11.37
C CYS A 53 7.74 -13.82 11.15
N LEU A 54 8.75 -13.85 12.02
CA LEU A 54 9.82 -14.87 11.95
C LEU A 54 9.26 -16.27 12.20
N THR A 55 8.33 -16.44 13.14
CA THR A 55 7.67 -17.73 13.41
C THR A 55 6.88 -18.22 12.19
N ILE A 56 6.14 -17.31 11.54
CA ILE A 56 5.37 -17.60 10.33
C ILE A 56 6.32 -17.99 9.18
N CYS A 57 7.36 -17.19 8.91
CA CYS A 57 8.31 -17.48 7.84
C CYS A 57 9.10 -18.78 8.09
N ARG A 58 9.49 -19.05 9.34
CA ARG A 58 10.19 -20.28 9.70
C ARG A 58 9.34 -21.52 9.43
N HIS A 59 8.04 -21.46 9.69
CA HIS A 59 7.12 -22.58 9.53
C HIS A 59 6.23 -22.45 8.28
N HIS A 60 6.62 -21.64 7.28
CA HIS A 60 5.78 -21.33 6.11
C HIS A 60 5.27 -22.57 5.38
N ARG A 61 6.04 -23.68 5.32
CA ARG A 61 5.62 -24.95 4.71
C ARG A 61 4.44 -25.59 5.44
N VAL A 62 4.44 -25.52 6.78
CA VAL A 62 3.34 -26.05 7.62
C VAL A 62 2.12 -25.16 7.47
N TRP A 63 2.31 -23.83 7.52
CA TRP A 63 1.23 -22.88 7.28
C TRP A 63 0.60 -23.06 5.90
N ASN A 64 1.40 -23.16 4.83
CA ASN A 64 0.89 -23.37 3.48
C ASN A 64 0.07 -24.66 3.37
N ARG A 65 0.50 -25.75 4.02
CA ARG A 65 -0.27 -27.01 4.07
C ARG A 65 -1.60 -26.83 4.82
N LEU A 66 -1.59 -26.20 5.99
CA LEU A 66 -2.80 -25.90 6.76
C LEU A 66 -3.76 -25.04 5.94
N PHE A 67 -3.28 -23.95 5.34
CA PHE A 67 -4.10 -23.07 4.50
C PHE A 67 -4.70 -23.82 3.31
N ARG A 68 -3.96 -24.70 2.63
CA ARG A 68 -4.50 -25.50 1.52
C ARG A 68 -5.63 -26.43 1.98
N ILE A 69 -5.52 -27.00 3.18
CA ILE A 69 -6.57 -27.84 3.78
C ILE A 69 -7.79 -26.97 4.13
N PHE A 70 -7.60 -25.86 4.84
CA PHE A 70 -8.69 -24.98 5.28
C PHE A 70 -9.42 -24.28 4.13
N THR A 71 -8.68 -23.74 3.16
CA THR A 71 -9.26 -23.03 2.00
C THR A 71 -9.71 -23.98 0.90
N ARG A 72 -9.54 -25.31 1.08
CA ARG A 72 -9.87 -26.35 0.08
C ARG A 72 -9.31 -26.02 -1.31
N ASN A 73 -8.11 -25.42 -1.34
CA ASN A 73 -7.41 -24.97 -2.56
C ASN A 73 -8.17 -23.92 -3.40
N ARG A 74 -9.14 -23.19 -2.80
CA ARG A 74 -9.97 -22.18 -3.49
C ARG A 74 -9.26 -20.84 -3.70
N MET A 75 -8.25 -20.54 -2.89
CA MET A 75 -7.39 -19.36 -3.03
C MET A 75 -6.16 -19.66 -3.89
N ARG A 76 -5.70 -18.69 -4.70
CA ARG A 76 -4.49 -18.85 -5.51
C ARG A 76 -3.28 -19.06 -4.59
N THR A 77 -2.74 -20.28 -4.62
CA THR A 77 -1.65 -20.74 -3.74
C THR A 77 -0.41 -19.85 -3.79
N PHE A 78 -0.12 -19.22 -4.93
CA PHE A 78 1.06 -18.36 -5.08
C PHE A 78 1.00 -17.10 -4.19
N LEU A 79 -0.19 -16.53 -3.94
CA LEU A 79 -0.31 -15.33 -3.08
C LEU A 79 -0.03 -15.67 -1.63
N ILE A 80 -0.56 -16.81 -1.16
CA ILE A 80 -0.35 -17.30 0.21
C ILE A 80 1.11 -17.71 0.39
N GLU A 81 1.68 -18.41 -0.58
CA GLU A 81 3.06 -18.87 -0.54
C GLU A 81 4.04 -17.68 -0.54
N ALA A 82 3.85 -16.71 -1.44
CA ALA A 82 4.63 -15.49 -1.46
C ALA A 82 4.47 -14.69 -0.16
N PHE A 83 3.24 -14.58 0.35
CA PHE A 83 2.97 -13.90 1.62
C PHE A 83 3.70 -14.58 2.78
N MET A 84 3.55 -15.89 2.97
CA MET A 84 4.10 -16.63 4.12
C MET A 84 5.63 -16.72 4.08
N CYS A 85 6.23 -16.87 2.90
CA CYS A 85 7.69 -16.91 2.73
C CYS A 85 8.35 -15.55 2.98
N HIS A 86 7.64 -14.44 2.70
CA HIS A 86 8.20 -13.09 2.76
C HIS A 86 7.50 -12.17 3.75
N THR A 87 6.65 -12.68 4.65
CA THR A 87 5.90 -11.87 5.63
C THR A 87 6.84 -11.02 6.47
N HIS A 88 7.97 -11.58 6.91
CA HIS A 88 8.99 -10.82 7.64
C HIS A 88 9.51 -9.63 6.82
N ASN A 89 9.84 -9.80 5.54
CA ASN A 89 10.39 -8.71 4.76
C ASN A 89 9.31 -7.66 4.39
N ALA A 90 8.13 -8.12 3.98
CA ALA A 90 7.02 -7.26 3.59
C ALA A 90 6.39 -6.52 4.79
N ALA A 91 6.08 -7.22 5.88
CA ALA A 91 5.44 -6.62 7.05
C ALA A 91 6.42 -5.81 7.91
N TRP A 92 7.70 -6.17 7.93
CA TRP A 92 8.70 -5.42 8.72
C TRP A 92 9.38 -4.32 7.90
N HIS A 93 10.13 -4.66 6.86
CA HIS A 93 10.91 -3.67 6.12
C HIS A 93 10.02 -2.75 5.28
N THR A 94 9.03 -3.28 4.56
CA THR A 94 8.19 -2.44 3.71
C THR A 94 7.16 -1.65 4.52
N LEU A 95 6.48 -2.26 5.49
CA LEU A 95 5.42 -1.57 6.23
C LEU A 95 5.95 -0.70 7.39
N HIS A 96 6.83 -1.22 8.24
CA HIS A 96 7.32 -0.46 9.40
C HIS A 96 8.39 0.57 9.00
N ASN A 97 9.41 0.16 8.24
CA ASN A 97 10.54 1.05 7.92
C ASN A 97 10.31 1.95 6.71
N ILE A 98 9.48 1.54 5.75
CA ILE A 98 9.19 2.36 4.58
C ILE A 98 7.87 3.09 4.77
N MET A 99 6.74 2.40 4.94
CA MET A 99 5.43 3.07 5.03
C MET A 99 5.28 3.99 6.24
N CYS A 100 5.66 3.55 7.44
CA CYS A 100 5.48 4.40 8.63
C CYS A 100 6.52 5.52 8.71
N LEU A 101 7.79 5.21 8.40
CA LEU A 101 8.89 6.17 8.59
C LEU A 101 8.94 7.23 7.49
N SER A 102 8.68 6.86 6.23
CA SER A 102 8.79 7.79 5.10
C SER A 102 7.49 8.50 4.73
N ALA A 103 6.38 8.15 5.38
CA ALA A 103 5.14 8.91 5.35
C ALA A 103 5.35 10.42 5.63
N SER A 104 6.22 10.77 6.60
CA SER A 104 6.54 12.17 6.92
C SER A 104 7.32 12.89 5.82
N LYS A 105 8.00 12.14 4.94
CA LYS A 105 8.78 12.68 3.80
C LYS A 105 7.99 12.75 2.50
N MET A 106 6.80 12.15 2.45
CA MET A 106 5.99 12.08 1.23
C MET A 106 5.65 13.46 0.67
N GLY A 107 5.37 14.44 1.54
CA GLY A 107 5.13 15.82 1.10
C GLY A 107 6.30 16.40 0.30
N ALA A 108 7.53 16.26 0.82
CA ALA A 108 8.74 16.73 0.13
C ALA A 108 9.00 15.97 -1.17
N TYR A 109 8.73 14.66 -1.22
CA TYR A 109 8.83 13.88 -2.46
C TYR A 109 7.83 14.35 -3.52
N LEU A 110 6.59 14.63 -3.13
CA LEU A 110 5.59 15.17 -4.03
C LEU A 110 5.92 16.58 -4.51
N ASP A 111 6.59 17.40 -3.69
CA ASP A 111 7.06 18.73 -4.10
C ASP A 111 8.15 18.65 -5.18
N VAL A 112 9.09 17.70 -5.04
CA VAL A 112 10.10 17.41 -6.06
C VAL A 112 9.42 16.93 -7.34
N VAL A 113 8.47 16.00 -7.24
CA VAL A 113 7.69 15.55 -8.39
C VAL A 113 6.98 16.75 -9.01
N ALA A 114 6.23 17.54 -8.25
CA ALA A 114 5.45 18.67 -8.75
C ALA A 114 6.31 19.74 -9.43
N GLY A 115 7.43 20.14 -8.83
CA GLY A 115 8.20 21.31 -9.26
C GLY A 115 9.46 21.03 -10.08
N GLN A 116 10.09 19.87 -9.92
CA GLN A 116 11.43 19.60 -10.50
C GLN A 116 11.41 18.55 -11.60
N LEU A 117 10.42 17.66 -11.63
CA LEU A 117 10.34 16.59 -12.63
C LEU A 117 9.30 16.93 -13.69
N SER A 118 9.62 16.67 -14.96
CA SER A 118 8.70 16.82 -16.11
C SER A 118 7.94 15.54 -16.46
N CYS A 119 8.01 14.51 -15.60
CA CYS A 119 7.40 13.22 -15.90
C CYS A 119 5.86 13.25 -15.86
N LYS A 120 5.24 12.48 -16.76
CA LYS A 120 3.81 12.15 -16.70
C LYS A 120 3.56 11.28 -15.47
N VAL A 121 2.53 11.62 -14.70
CA VAL A 121 2.14 10.88 -13.49
C VAL A 121 0.72 10.37 -13.68
N ALA A 122 0.52 9.06 -13.53
CA ALA A 122 -0.80 8.43 -13.54
C ALA A 122 -1.06 7.81 -12.16
N LEU A 123 -2.20 8.16 -11.57
CA LEU A 123 -2.63 7.69 -10.26
C LEU A 123 -3.90 6.86 -10.43
N PHE A 124 -3.90 5.67 -9.84
CA PHE A 124 -5.01 4.73 -9.92
C PHE A 124 -5.47 4.38 -8.51
N HIS A 125 -6.76 4.52 -8.23
CA HIS A 125 -7.34 4.24 -6.91
C HIS A 125 -8.67 3.49 -7.05
N GLY A 126 -8.95 2.54 -6.17
CA GLY A 126 -10.25 1.87 -6.09
C GLY A 126 -11.15 2.58 -5.08
N ARG A 127 -12.38 2.95 -5.47
CA ARG A 127 -13.29 3.71 -4.60
C ARG A 127 -13.64 2.97 -3.31
N ASP A 128 -13.75 1.64 -3.38
CA ASP A 128 -14.19 0.79 -2.27
C ASP A 128 -13.00 0.21 -1.49
N ASP A 129 -11.86 0.89 -1.54
CA ASP A 129 -10.70 0.56 -0.72
C ASP A 129 -10.97 0.87 0.76
N GLU A 130 -11.21 -0.17 1.55
CA GLU A 130 -11.42 -0.05 2.99
C GLU A 130 -10.15 0.31 3.78
N LEU A 131 -8.97 0.17 3.16
CA LEU A 131 -7.69 0.43 3.83
C LEU A 131 -7.20 1.86 3.59
N LEU A 132 -7.29 2.34 2.35
CA LEU A 132 -6.85 3.67 1.97
C LEU A 132 -8.00 4.52 1.44
N PRO A 133 -8.33 5.62 2.14
CA PRO A 133 -9.37 6.55 1.68
C PRO A 133 -8.97 7.18 0.34
N VAL A 134 -9.94 7.36 -0.57
CA VAL A 134 -9.70 7.96 -1.91
C VAL A 134 -9.13 9.38 -1.80
N GLU A 135 -9.41 10.05 -0.70
CA GLU A 135 -8.90 11.36 -0.31
C GLU A 135 -7.37 11.41 -0.34
N CYS A 136 -6.68 10.30 -0.04
CA CYS A 136 -5.23 10.22 -0.16
C CYS A 136 -4.79 10.48 -1.60
N THR A 137 -5.39 9.78 -2.57
CA THR A 137 -5.02 9.91 -3.99
C THR A 137 -5.46 11.26 -4.55
N LEU A 138 -6.61 11.77 -4.14
CA LEU A 138 -7.06 13.12 -4.51
C LEU A 138 -6.13 14.21 -3.97
N ALA A 139 -5.62 14.05 -2.74
CA ALA A 139 -4.64 14.98 -2.17
C ALA A 139 -3.30 14.95 -2.93
N VAL A 140 -2.87 13.80 -3.43
CA VAL A 140 -1.71 13.72 -4.34
C VAL A 140 -1.99 14.47 -5.65
N GLY A 141 -3.16 14.26 -6.25
CA GLY A 141 -3.57 14.96 -7.47
C GLY A 141 -3.64 16.48 -7.31
N ALA A 142 -4.12 16.95 -6.16
CA ALA A 142 -4.15 18.39 -5.83
C ALA A 142 -2.74 18.98 -5.69
N ARG A 143 -1.78 18.20 -5.17
CA ARG A 143 -0.38 18.63 -4.99
C ARG A 143 0.46 18.50 -6.27
N VAL A 144 0.10 17.59 -7.16
CA VAL A 144 0.75 17.38 -8.47
C VAL A 144 -0.29 17.62 -9.58
N PRO A 145 -0.53 18.86 -10.02
CA PRO A 145 -1.65 19.21 -10.91
C PRO A 145 -1.64 18.50 -12.27
N ARG A 146 -0.46 18.04 -12.72
CA ARG A 146 -0.30 17.28 -13.97
C ARG A 146 -0.58 15.78 -13.82
N ALA A 147 -0.85 15.30 -12.61
CA ALA A 147 -1.13 13.89 -12.38
C ALA A 147 -2.54 13.54 -12.88
N ARG A 148 -2.63 12.52 -13.75
CA ARG A 148 -3.91 11.96 -14.18
C ARG A 148 -4.43 11.02 -13.09
N VAL A 149 -5.43 11.47 -12.33
CA VAL A 149 -6.11 10.65 -11.31
C VAL A 149 -7.26 9.87 -11.95
N THR A 150 -7.24 8.55 -11.79
CA THR A 150 -8.31 7.64 -12.23
C THR A 150 -8.83 6.87 -11.03
N VAL A 151 -10.11 7.04 -10.71
CA VAL A 151 -10.79 6.31 -9.63
C VAL A 151 -11.71 5.27 -10.25
N TYR A 152 -11.53 4.00 -9.88
CA TYR A 152 -12.37 2.91 -10.35
C TYR A 152 -13.45 2.59 -9.31
N ASP A 153 -14.71 2.57 -9.76
CA ASP A 153 -15.85 2.16 -8.92
C ASP A 153 -15.92 0.63 -8.78
N ASN A 154 -16.42 0.12 -7.65
CA ASN A 154 -16.51 -1.31 -7.35
C ASN A 154 -15.15 -2.02 -7.32
N LYS A 155 -14.09 -1.30 -6.94
CA LYS A 155 -12.71 -1.79 -6.86
C LYS A 155 -12.07 -1.35 -5.55
N ASP A 156 -11.23 -2.23 -5.01
CA ASP A 156 -10.32 -2.01 -3.89
C ASP A 156 -8.85 -1.99 -4.37
N HIS A 157 -7.90 -1.81 -3.45
CA HIS A 157 -6.45 -1.78 -3.76
C HIS A 157 -5.89 -3.07 -4.39
N ILE A 158 -6.60 -4.20 -4.29
CA ILE A 158 -6.16 -5.48 -4.86
C ILE A 158 -6.81 -5.70 -6.23
N THR A 159 -8.13 -5.56 -6.28
CA THR A 159 -9.00 -5.85 -7.43
C THR A 159 -8.87 -4.86 -8.57
N ILE A 160 -8.20 -3.72 -8.34
CA ILE A 160 -7.74 -2.82 -9.40
C ILE A 160 -6.75 -3.50 -10.35
N VAL A 161 -5.98 -4.47 -9.85
CA VAL A 161 -5.03 -5.28 -10.66
C VAL A 161 -5.50 -6.73 -10.78
N VAL A 162 -5.79 -7.38 -9.65
CA VAL A 162 -6.11 -8.82 -9.60
C VAL A 162 -7.49 -9.07 -10.20
N GLY A 163 -7.55 -9.95 -11.20
CA GLY A 163 -8.77 -10.24 -11.97
C GLY A 163 -9.06 -9.26 -13.11
N GLN A 164 -8.23 -8.23 -13.29
CA GLN A 164 -8.29 -7.27 -14.40
C GLN A 164 -6.93 -7.15 -15.10
N GLU A 165 -6.08 -8.18 -14.99
CA GLU A 165 -4.67 -8.12 -15.36
C GLU A 165 -4.46 -7.67 -16.82
N LYS A 166 -5.29 -8.16 -17.74
CA LYS A 166 -5.23 -7.79 -19.17
C LYS A 166 -5.62 -6.34 -19.42
N LEU A 167 -6.67 -5.85 -18.76
CA LEU A 167 -7.15 -4.48 -18.92
C LEU A 167 -6.15 -3.49 -18.33
N PHE A 168 -5.63 -3.81 -17.15
CA PHE A 168 -4.61 -3.00 -16.50
C PHE A 168 -3.30 -3.00 -17.31
N ALA A 169 -2.89 -4.14 -17.88
CA ALA A 169 -1.74 -4.20 -18.77
C ALA A 169 -1.93 -3.35 -20.04
N ALA A 170 -3.12 -3.39 -20.66
CA ALA A 170 -3.42 -2.56 -21.82
C ALA A 170 -3.37 -1.04 -21.49
N GLU A 171 -3.88 -0.65 -20.33
CA GLU A 171 -3.78 0.75 -19.86
C GLU A 171 -2.33 1.18 -19.64
N LEU A 172 -1.50 0.30 -19.04
CA LEU A 172 -0.07 0.55 -18.88
C LEU A 172 0.65 0.66 -20.21
N GLU A 173 0.32 -0.19 -21.19
CA GLU A 173 0.85 -0.08 -22.54
C GLU A 173 0.46 1.24 -23.21
N ALA A 174 -0.79 1.68 -23.05
CA ALA A 174 -1.25 2.96 -23.60
C ALA A 174 -0.47 4.13 -22.98
N ILE A 175 -0.28 4.13 -21.67
CA ILE A 175 0.54 5.13 -20.97
C ILE A 175 1.98 5.10 -21.51
N TRP A 176 2.58 3.92 -21.64
CA TRP A 176 3.94 3.77 -22.15
C TRP A 176 4.09 4.31 -23.57
N ARG A 177 3.16 3.97 -24.47
CA ARG A 177 3.15 4.47 -25.85
C ARG A 177 3.01 5.99 -25.89
N SER A 178 2.14 6.56 -25.06
CA SER A 178 1.98 8.01 -24.96
C SER A 178 3.21 8.71 -24.36
N ALA A 179 4.00 8.03 -23.54
CA ALA A 179 5.21 8.58 -22.96
C ALA A 179 6.40 8.53 -23.94
N ALA A 180 6.40 7.59 -24.89
CA ALA A 180 7.43 7.46 -25.91
C ALA A 180 7.24 8.41 -27.11
N GLN A 181 6.12 9.14 -27.16
CA GLN A 181 5.78 10.08 -28.23
C GLN A 181 6.08 11.55 -27.86
N ASP A 182 6.48 11.81 -26.61
CA ASP A 182 6.95 13.09 -26.10
C ASP A 182 8.48 13.12 -26.02
#